data_AF-A0A924JRV9-F1
#
_entry.id   AF-A0A924JRV9-F1
#
_cell.length_a   1.000
_cell.length_b   1.000
_cell.length_c   1.000
_cell.angle_alpha   90.00
_cell.angle_beta   90.00
_cell.angle_gamma   90.00
#
_symmetry.space_group_name_H-M   'P 1'
#
loop_
_entity.id
_entity.type
_entity.pdbx_description
1 polymer ?
#
loop_
_entity_poly.entity_id
_entity_poly.type
_entity_poly.pdbx_seq_one_letter_code
_entity_poly.pdbx_strand_id
1 'polypeptide(L)'
;MKKWCLAETLPLHADELRVEADVTAAAGTIVETRPPWDDPTGEWTRFPIARLPYTAKTREWTLYWRDRHLQFHRHDRTPPSRQVQALLDVIADSGDPIFWG
;
A
#
# COMPACT_ATOMS: atom_id res chain seq x y z
N MET A 1 -4.10 4.91 -8.47
CA MET A 1 -4.16 4.00 -7.29
C MET A 1 -4.71 2.62 -7.67
N LYS A 2 -6.02 2.40 -7.88
CA LYS A 2 -6.54 1.06 -8.27
C LYS A 2 -5.85 0.44 -9.50
N LYS A 3 -5.59 1.24 -10.54
CA LYS A 3 -4.85 0.81 -11.75
C LYS A 3 -3.39 0.41 -11.44
N TRP A 4 -2.75 1.07 -10.49
CA TRP A 4 -1.38 0.78 -10.08
C TRP A 4 -1.33 -0.55 -9.32
N CYS A 5 -2.25 -0.79 -8.39
CA CYS A 5 -2.37 -2.05 -7.66
C CYS A 5 -2.53 -3.29 -8.58
N LEU A 6 -3.30 -3.14 -9.66
CA LEU A 6 -3.44 -4.18 -10.68
C LEU A 6 -2.17 -4.42 -11.49
N ALA A 7 -1.30 -3.42 -11.64
CA ALA A 7 -0.02 -3.55 -12.33
C ALA A 7 1.04 -4.20 -11.42
N GLU A 8 1.02 -3.87 -10.13
CA GLU A 8 1.89 -4.49 -9.12
C GLU A 8 1.54 -5.95 -8.86
N THR A 9 0.25 -6.29 -8.93
CA THR A 9 -0.20 -7.69 -8.89
C THR A 9 0.11 -8.34 -10.23
N LEU A 10 1.25 -9.00 -10.35
CA LEU A 10 1.55 -9.81 -11.54
C LEU A 10 0.45 -10.89 -11.70
N PRO A 11 -0.19 -11.04 -12.87
CA PRO A 11 -1.27 -12.00 -13.06
C PRO A 11 -0.90 -13.44 -12.69
N LEU A 12 0.38 -13.80 -12.82
CA LEU A 12 0.90 -15.13 -12.47
C LEU A 12 0.96 -15.37 -10.95
N HIS A 13 1.16 -14.32 -10.15
CA HIS A 13 1.22 -14.41 -8.68
C HIS A 13 -0.08 -13.96 -8.03
N ALA A 14 -1.14 -13.68 -8.79
CA ALA A 14 -2.40 -13.21 -8.26
C ALA A 14 -3.07 -14.21 -7.31
N ASP A 15 -2.71 -15.49 -7.38
CA ASP A 15 -3.18 -16.53 -6.46
C ASP A 15 -2.28 -16.69 -5.22
N GLU A 16 -1.14 -16.01 -5.17
CA GLU A 16 -0.15 -16.05 -4.09
C GLU A 16 -0.08 -14.72 -3.32
N LEU A 17 -0.25 -13.59 -4.01
CA LEU A 17 -0.20 -12.25 -3.44
C LEU A 17 -0.93 -11.26 -4.34
N ARG A 18 -1.81 -10.45 -3.75
CA ARG A 18 -2.52 -9.36 -4.42
C ARG A 18 -2.20 -8.05 -3.75
N VAL A 19 -1.99 -7.02 -4.55
CA VAL A 19 -1.93 -5.63 -4.08
C VAL A 19 -3.29 -5.01 -4.33
N GLU A 20 -3.91 -4.49 -3.28
CA GLU A 20 -5.19 -3.78 -3.30
C GLU A 20 -5.01 -2.32 -2.85
N ALA A 21 -5.98 -1.48 -3.19
CA ALA A 21 -6.08 -0.13 -2.65
C ALA A 21 -7.47 0.16 -2.11
N ASP A 22 -7.54 0.42 -0.80
CA ASP A 22 -8.70 0.98 -0.14
C ASP A 22 -8.64 2.51 -0.28
N VAL A 23 -9.50 3.05 -1.15
CA VAL A 23 -9.55 4.49 -1.45
C VAL A 23 -10.77 5.11 -0.80
N THR A 24 -10.55 6.12 0.04
CA THR A 24 -11.57 6.96 0.66
C THR A 24 -11.41 8.41 0.18
N ALA A 25 -12.35 9.28 0.52
CA ALA A 25 -12.23 10.71 0.24
C ALA A 25 -11.04 11.37 0.97
N ALA A 26 -10.56 10.79 2.07
CA ALA A 26 -9.52 11.38 2.91
C ALA A 26 -8.14 10.71 2.76
N ALA A 27 -8.08 9.47 2.31
CA ALA A 27 -6.85 8.70 2.22
C ALA A 27 -6.95 7.54 1.23
N GLY A 28 -5.82 7.17 0.64
CA GLY A 28 -5.62 5.89 -0.01
C GLY A 28 -4.76 4.98 0.85
N THR A 29 -5.17 3.73 1.04
CA THR A 29 -4.40 2.72 1.79
C THR A 29 -4.05 1.59 0.85
N ILE A 30 -2.76 1.26 0.75
CA ILE A 30 -2.28 0.11 0.00
C ILE A 30 -2.30 -1.10 0.93
N VAL A 31 -2.91 -2.17 0.45
CA VAL A 31 -3.14 -3.40 1.20
C VAL A 31 -2.52 -4.55 0.42
N GLU A 32 -1.62 -5.28 1.08
CA GLU A 32 -1.16 -6.57 0.59
C GLU A 32 -2.15 -7.64 1.06
N THR A 33 -2.70 -8.41 0.14
CA THR A 33 -3.63 -9.48 0.43
C THR A 33 -3.00 -10.82 0.06
N ARG A 34 -2.98 -11.76 1.01
CA ARG A 34 -2.45 -13.11 0.81
C ARG A 34 -3.55 -14.16 0.94
N PRO A 35 -3.49 -15.25 0.16
CA PRO A 35 -4.37 -16.37 0.33
C PRO A 35 -4.14 -17.01 1.71
N PRO A 36 -5.15 -17.66 2.28
CA PRO A 36 -4.97 -18.52 3.45
C PRO A 36 -3.93 -19.62 3.17
N TRP A 37 -3.03 -19.86 4.13
CA TRP A 37 -1.92 -20.81 3.97
C TRP A 37 -2.31 -22.28 4.23
N ASP A 38 -3.42 -22.53 4.93
CA ASP A 38 -3.85 -23.87 5.38
C ASP A 38 -5.13 -24.38 4.68
N ASP A 39 -6.07 -23.47 4.39
CA ASP A 39 -7.36 -23.81 3.81
C ASP A 39 -7.67 -22.91 2.60
N PRO A 40 -7.72 -23.44 1.36
CA PRO A 40 -8.06 -22.68 0.16
C PRO A 40 -9.44 -22.01 0.18
N THR A 41 -10.33 -22.42 1.10
CA THR A 41 -11.66 -21.82 1.31
C THR A 41 -11.68 -20.74 2.39
N GLY A 42 -10.56 -20.54 3.08
CA GLY A 42 -10.40 -19.54 4.12
C GLY A 42 -10.41 -18.10 3.61
N GLU A 43 -10.55 -17.16 4.55
CA GLU A 43 -10.52 -15.74 4.21
C GLU A 43 -9.12 -15.28 3.82
N TRP A 44 -9.05 -14.46 2.77
CA TRP A 44 -7.82 -13.80 2.35
C TRP A 44 -7.36 -12.83 3.45
N THR A 45 -6.11 -12.96 3.88
CA THR A 45 -5.58 -12.10 4.93
C THR A 45 -5.16 -10.77 4.32
N ARG A 46 -5.74 -9.68 4.82
CA ARG A 46 -5.49 -8.31 4.37
C ARG A 46 -4.50 -7.62 5.31
N PHE A 47 -3.38 -7.16 4.76
CA PHE A 47 -2.33 -6.46 5.48
C PHE A 47 -2.12 -5.05 4.90
N PRO A 48 -2.62 -3.99 5.57
CA PRO A 48 -2.32 -2.62 5.18
C PRO A 48 -0.82 -2.32 5.31
N ILE A 49 -0.13 -2.06 4.21
CA ILE A 49 1.33 -1.83 4.20
C ILE A 49 1.69 -0.34 4.17
N ALA A 50 0.89 0.47 3.50
CA ALA A 50 1.14 1.90 3.36
C ALA A 50 -0.16 2.69 3.37
N ARG A 51 -0.10 3.91 3.94
CA ARG A 51 -1.23 4.84 3.96
C ARG A 51 -0.82 6.20 3.43
N LEU A 52 -1.67 6.75 2.58
CA LEU A 52 -1.47 8.01 1.88
C LEU A 52 -2.66 8.92 2.21
N PRO A 53 -2.67 9.60 3.37
CA PRO A 53 -3.66 10.63 3.65
C PRO A 53 -3.49 11.84 2.72
N TYR A 54 -4.62 12.41 2.30
CA TYR A 54 -4.67 13.64 1.52
C TYR A 54 -4.92 14.84 2.44
N THR A 55 -4.02 15.82 2.41
CA THR A 55 -4.13 17.06 3.15
C THR A 55 -4.74 18.14 2.27
N ALA A 56 -6.04 18.42 2.42
CA ALA A 56 -6.75 19.39 1.58
C ALA A 56 -6.15 20.81 1.62
N LYS A 57 -5.56 21.21 2.76
CA LYS A 57 -4.93 22.52 2.95
C LYS A 57 -3.75 22.74 1.99
N THR A 58 -2.88 21.75 1.84
CA THR A 58 -1.68 21.84 0.98
C THR A 58 -1.86 21.15 -0.38
N ARG A 59 -2.95 20.39 -0.52
CA ARG A 59 -3.30 19.54 -1.67
C ARG A 59 -2.27 18.45 -1.92
N GLU A 60 -1.70 17.91 -0.85
CA GLU A 60 -0.62 16.93 -0.89
C GLU A 60 -0.99 15.63 -0.20
N TRP A 61 -0.42 14.56 -0.72
CA TRP A 61 -0.41 13.24 -0.14
C TRP A 61 0.86 13.07 0.68
N THR A 62 0.78 12.39 1.81
CA THR A 62 1.95 12.07 2.64
C THR A 62 2.09 10.56 2.74
N LEU A 63 3.30 10.01 2.56
CA LEU A 63 3.52 8.58 2.68
C LEU A 63 3.70 8.18 4.15
N TYR A 64 2.90 7.21 4.59
CA TYR A 64 3.05 6.52 5.86
C TYR A 64 3.29 5.03 5.62
N TRP A 65 4.22 4.45 6.36
CA TRP A 65 4.53 3.01 6.38
C TRP A 65 4.05 2.40 7.69
N ARG A 66 3.73 1.11 7.68
CA ARG A 66 3.27 0.38 8.87
C ARG A 66 4.45 -0.36 9.51
N ASP A 67 4.64 -0.21 10.81
CA ASP A 67 5.63 -0.99 11.55
C ASP A 67 5.11 -2.39 11.95
N ARG A 68 5.98 -3.18 12.58
CA ARG A 68 5.65 -4.51 13.13
C ARG A 68 4.59 -4.49 14.24
N HIS A 69 4.32 -3.33 14.84
CA HIS A 69 3.30 -3.13 15.87
C HIS A 69 1.99 -2.60 15.30
N LEU A 70 1.84 -2.64 13.96
CA LEU A 70 0.67 -2.17 13.22
C LEU A 70 0.42 -0.66 13.32
N GLN A 71 1.45 0.11 13.70
CA GLN A 71 1.38 1.57 13.79
C GLN A 71 1.88 2.22 12.50
N PHE A 72 1.20 3.27 12.06
CA PHE A 72 1.60 4.03 10.87
C PHE A 72 2.54 5.17 11.23
N HIS A 73 3.71 5.17 10.62
CA HIS A 73 4.74 6.19 10.78
C HIS A 73 4.93 6.94 9.49
N ARG A 74 5.18 8.24 9.59
CA ARG A 74 5.50 9.05 8.41
C ARG A 74 6.82 8.57 7.82
N HIS A 75 6.88 8.48 6.50
CA HIS A 75 8.13 8.17 5.81
C HIS A 75 8.96 9.46 5.65
N ASP A 76 9.87 9.73 6.58
CA ASP A 76 10.60 11.00 6.63
C ASP A 76 11.53 11.25 5.43
N ARG A 77 11.96 10.18 4.75
CA ARG A 77 12.79 10.26 3.55
C ARG A 77 12.01 10.66 2.30
N THR A 78 10.68 10.61 2.34
CA THR A 78 9.82 10.97 1.21
C THR A 78 9.00 12.21 1.56
N PRO A 79 9.25 13.35 0.89
CA PRO A 79 8.44 14.54 1.13
C PRO A 79 6.99 14.31 0.68
N PRO A 80 6.01 15.03 1.26
CA PRO A 80 4.65 15.05 0.74
C PRO A 80 4.64 15.48 -0.73
N SER A 81 3.71 14.91 -1.50
CA SER A 81 3.61 15.15 -2.94
C SER A 81 2.17 15.42 -3.35
N ARG A 82 1.97 16.38 -4.26
CA ARG A 82 0.67 16.58 -4.93
C ARG A 82 0.32 15.43 -5.90
N GLN A 83 1.34 14.71 -6.35
CA GLN A 83 1.20 13.58 -7.27
C GLN A 83 1.29 12.29 -6.47
N VAL A 84 0.14 11.65 -6.25
CA VAL A 84 0.09 10.37 -5.51
C VAL A 84 0.92 9.28 -6.19
N GLN A 85 1.04 9.30 -7.52
CA GLN A 85 1.82 8.32 -8.28
C GLN A 85 3.28 8.31 -7.85
N ALA A 86 3.91 9.48 -7.63
CA ALA A 86 5.28 9.55 -7.17
C ALA A 86 5.51 8.87 -5.80
N LEU A 87 4.48 8.81 -4.94
CA LEU A 87 4.57 8.08 -3.67
C LEU A 87 4.32 6.58 -3.85
N LEU A 88 3.50 6.20 -4.82
CA LEU A 88 3.29 4.79 -5.18
C LEU A 88 4.56 4.20 -5.80
N ASP A 89 5.24 4.96 -6.66
CA ASP A 89 6.51 4.56 -7.27
C ASP A 89 7.59 4.35 -6.18
N VAL A 90 7.61 5.20 -5.14
CA VAL A 90 8.49 4.97 -3.97
C VAL A 90 8.16 3.64 -3.28
N ILE A 91 6.88 3.28 -3.13
CA ILE A 91 6.51 2.00 -2.51
C ILE A 91 6.99 0.82 -3.38
N ALA A 92 6.76 0.86 -4.69
CA ALA A 92 7.21 -0.19 -5.62
C ALA A 92 8.75 -0.30 -5.70
N ASP A 93 9.43 0.82 -5.92
CA ASP A 93 10.85 0.85 -6.27
C ASP A 93 11.78 0.87 -5.04
N SER A 94 11.25 1.10 -3.83
CA SER A 94 12.10 1.22 -2.63
C SER A 94 12.93 -0.03 -2.36
N GLY A 95 12.44 -1.21 -2.73
CA GLY A 95 13.05 -2.50 -2.35
C GLY A 95 13.18 -2.66 -0.82
N ASP A 96 12.49 -1.82 -0.04
CA ASP A 96 12.64 -1.75 1.40
C ASP A 96 11.65 -2.74 2.05
N PRO A 97 12.13 -3.68 2.90
CA PRO A 97 11.27 -4.66 3.56
C PRO A 97 10.23 -4.04 4.50
N ILE A 98 10.27 -2.72 4.75
CA ILE A 98 9.21 -2.02 5.49
C ILE A 98 7.86 -1.99 4.74
N PHE A 99 7.86 -2.10 3.41
CA PHE A 99 6.64 -2.08 2.59
C PHE A 99 6.21 -3.47 2.15
N TRP A 100 7.17 -4.36 1.89
CA TRP A 100 6.92 -5.69 1.35
C TRP A 100 7.60 -6.74 2.24
N GLY A 101 6.84 -7.69 2.76
CA GLY A 101 7.32 -8.72 3.69
C GLY A 101 6.30 -9.82 3.88
#